data_AF-A0A416NX58-F1
#
_entry.id   AF-A0A416NX58-F1
#
_cell.length_a   1.000
_cell.length_b   1.000
_cell.length_c   1.000
_cell.angle_alpha   90.00
_cell.angle_beta   90.00
_cell.angle_gamma   90.00
#
_symmetry.space_group_name_H-M   'P 1'
#
loop_
_entity.id
_entity.type
_entity.pdbx_description
1 polymer ?
#
loop_
_entity_poly.entity_id
_entity_poly.type
_entity_poly.pdbx_seq_one_letter_code
_entity_poly.pdbx_strand_id
1 'polypeptide(L)' 'MGQKEKLILLDYLEFTKSNKGKTSGSRVMFTSEEHGSILLHKPHPQKELKAYQVRQLCDLLEQEGLI' A
#
# COMPACT_ATOMS: atom_id res chain seq x y z
N MET A 1 -5.37 11.23 -1.22
CA MET A 1 -5.94 9.90 -1.48
C MET A 1 -6.62 9.39 -0.21
N GLY A 2 -7.95 9.26 -0.24
CA GLY A 2 -8.74 8.72 0.87
C GLY A 2 -8.48 7.23 1.08
N GLN A 3 -8.84 6.73 2.27
CA GLN A 3 -8.64 5.32 2.67
C GLN A 3 -9.28 4.31 1.70
N LYS A 4 -10.37 4.68 1.03
CA LYS A 4 -11.09 3.82 0.06
C LYS A 4 -10.37 3.71 -1.28
N GLU A 5 -9.82 4.82 -1.77
CA GLU A 5 -9.10 4.88 -3.06
C GLU A 5 -7.82 4.02 -3.03
N LYS A 6 -7.15 4.00 -1.88
CA LYS A 6 -5.96 3.17 -1.67
C LYS A 6 -6.25 1.67 -1.79
N LEU A 7 -7.37 1.21 -1.23
CA LEU A 7 -7.74 -0.21 -1.29
C LEU A 7 -8.08 -0.62 -2.72
N ILE A 8 -8.77 0.26 -3.46
CA ILE A 8 -9.09 0.02 -4.88
C ILE A 8 -7.81 -0.09 -5.72
N LEU A 9 -6.82 0.78 -5.48
CA LEU A 9 -5.58 0.73 -6.24
C LEU A 9 -4.75 -0.53 -5.93
N LEU A 10 -4.69 -0.95 -4.66
CA LEU A 10 -4.00 -2.18 -4.29
C LEU A 10 -4.70 -3.42 -4.85
N ASP A 11 -6.02 -3.42 -4.88
CA ASP A 11 -6.82 -4.48 -5.50
C ASP A 11 -6.60 -4.55 -7.01
N TYR A 12 -6.58 -3.39 -7.68
CA TYR A 12 -6.27 -3.28 -9.12
C TYR A 12 -4.87 -3.80 -9.46
N LEU A 13 -3.88 -3.55 -8.60
CA LEU A 13 -2.49 -4.00 -8.76
C LEU A 13 -2.24 -5.39 -8.15
N GLU A 14 -3.31 -6.16 -7.91
CA GLU A 14 -3.27 -7.55 -7.41
C GLU A 14 -2.46 -7.75 -6.11
N PHE A 15 -2.40 -6.71 -5.27
CA PHE A 15 -1.73 -6.81 -3.97
C PHE A 15 -2.62 -7.52 -2.95
N THR A 16 -2.10 -8.59 -2.39
CA THR A 16 -2.74 -9.33 -1.31
C THR A 16 -2.18 -8.94 0.05
N LYS A 17 -3.01 -8.93 1.09
CA LYS A 17 -2.60 -8.60 2.45
C LYS A 17 -1.81 -9.75 3.08
N SER A 18 -0.55 -9.50 3.43
CA SER A 18 0.32 -10.45 4.13
C SER A 18 0.37 -10.12 5.63
N ASN A 19 -0.22 -10.99 6.46
CA ASN A 19 -0.22 -10.85 7.92
C ASN A 19 0.91 -11.68 8.55
N LYS A 20 2.14 -11.16 8.56
CA LYS A 20 3.24 -11.75 9.34
C LYS A 20 3.05 -11.44 10.84
N GLY A 21 2.28 -12.29 11.54
CA GLY A 21 2.29 -12.46 13.00
C GLY A 21 2.03 -11.22 13.89
N LYS A 22 1.95 -11.46 15.21
CA LYS A 22 1.50 -10.50 16.25
C LYS A 22 2.38 -9.25 16.49
N THR A 23 3.46 -9.03 15.73
CA THR A 23 4.46 -7.97 16.00
C THR A 23 4.47 -6.79 15.02
N SER A 24 3.65 -6.79 13.96
CA SER A 24 3.74 -5.76 12.90
C SER A 24 3.14 -4.37 13.25
N GLY A 25 2.69 -4.14 14.49
CA GLY A 25 2.24 -2.82 14.95
C GLY A 25 1.11 -2.22 14.10
N SER A 26 1.16 -0.90 13.87
CA SER A 26 0.21 -0.15 13.03
C SER A 26 0.46 -0.31 11.53
N ARG A 27 1.25 -1.29 11.09
CA ARG A 27 1.59 -1.52 9.67
C ARG A 27 0.99 -2.83 9.18
N VAL A 28 0.70 -2.89 7.89
CA VAL A 28 0.15 -4.00 7.13
C VAL A 28 1.05 -4.16 5.91
N MET A 29 1.57 -5.36 5.70
CA MET A 29 2.30 -5.68 4.49
C MET A 29 1.30 -6.11 3.42
N PHE A 30 1.50 -5.60 2.21
CA PHE A 30 0.83 -6.06 1.00
C PHE A 30 1.88 -6.63 0.07
N THR A 31 1.57 -7.74 -0.58
CA THR A 31 2.46 -8.47 -1.49
C THR A 31 1.76 -8.77 -2.80
N SER A 32 2.45 -8.53 -3.91
CA SER A 32 2.09 -8.92 -5.27
C SER A 32 3.24 -9.76 -5.84
N GLU A 33 2.93 -10.78 -6.63
CA GLU A 33 3.95 -11.58 -7.32
C GLU A 33 4.68 -10.75 -8.39
N GLU A 34 3.97 -9.82 -9.02
CA GLU A 34 4.48 -8.96 -10.07
C GLU A 34 5.25 -7.75 -9.51
N HIS A 35 4.69 -7.10 -8.49
CA HIS A 35 5.19 -5.79 -8.02
C HIS A 35 5.93 -5.84 -6.66
N GLY A 36 6.13 -7.03 -6.08
CA GLY A 36 6.87 -7.19 -4.83
C GLY A 36 6.06 -6.85 -3.57
N SER A 37 6.64 -6.14 -2.60
CA SER A 37 5.98 -5.88 -1.31
C SER A 37 5.95 -4.41 -0.91
N ILE A 38 4.79 -3.95 -0.44
CA ILE A 38 4.60 -2.59 0.08
C ILE A 38 4.10 -2.62 1.53
N LEU A 39 4.71 -1.79 2.37
CA LEU A 39 4.35 -1.65 3.79
C LEU A 39 3.48 -0.42 4.00
N LEU A 40 2.23 -0.66 4.35
CA LEU A 40 1.24 0.39 4.51
C LEU A 40 0.75 0.45 5.95
N HIS A 41 0.60 1.64 6.52
CA HIS A 41 -0.07 1.77 7.81
C HIS A 41 -1.52 1.22 7.74
N LYS A 42 -1.93 0.48 8.78
CA LYS A 42 -3.34 0.18 9.11
C LYS A 42 -4.14 1.48 9.00
N PRO A 43 -5.42 1.42 8.60
CA PRO A 43 -6.27 2.61 8.61
C PRO A 43 -6.20 3.23 10.02
N HIS A 44 -5.51 4.36 10.11
CA HIS A 44 -5.40 5.16 11.31
C HIS A 44 -6.42 6.29 11.17
N PRO A 45 -7.02 6.79 12.27
CA PRO A 45 -8.01 7.85 12.19
C PRO A 45 -7.48 9.16 11.58
N GLN A 46 -6.16 9.32 11.45
CA GLN A 46 -5.54 10.36 10.63
C GLN A 46 -5.61 9.98 9.14
N LYS A 47 -6.37 10.77 8.38
CA LYS A 47 -6.82 10.51 7.00
C LYS A 47 -5.73 10.50 5.92
N GLU A 48 -4.49 10.88 6.22
CA GLU A 48 -3.49 11.20 5.20
C GLU A 48 -2.33 10.22 5.19
N LEU A 49 -1.89 9.86 3.98
CA LEU A 49 -0.68 9.06 3.77
C LEU A 49 0.56 9.88 4.12
N LYS A 50 1.54 9.25 4.77
CA LYS A 50 2.84 9.89 4.98
C LYS A 50 3.55 10.05 3.63
N ALA A 51 4.37 11.09 3.49
CA ALA A 51 5.07 11.42 2.25
C ALA A 51 5.85 10.23 1.64
N TYR A 52 6.51 9.41 2.46
CA TYR A 52 7.24 8.24 1.96
C TYR A 52 6.30 7.17 1.34
N GLN A 53 5.06 7.05 1.83
CA GLN A 53 4.08 6.10 1.28
C GLN A 53 3.52 6.60 -0.04
N VAL A 54 3.36 7.91 -0.19
CA VAL A 54 2.99 8.54 -1.45
C VAL A 54 4.11 8.30 -2.47
N ARG A 55 5.38 8.51 -2.08
CA ARG A 55 6.53 8.24 -2.95
C ARG A 55 6.58 6.78 -3.41
N GLN A 56 6.47 5.81 -2.50
CA GLN A 56 6.43 4.39 -2.87
C GLN A 56 5.30 4.04 -3.83
N LEU A 57 4.16 4.74 -3.72
CA LEU A 57 3.04 4.52 -4.62
C LEU A 57 3.28 5.17 -5.99
N CYS A 58 3.84 6.38 -6.02
CA CYS A 58 4.23 7.03 -7.27
C CYS A 58 5.27 6.21 -8.03
N ASP A 59 6.32 5.75 -7.34
CA ASP A 59 7.37 4.90 -7.93
C ASP A 59 6.74 3.66 -8.59
N LEU A 60 5.79 3.01 -7.89
CA LEU A 60 5.04 1.87 -8.43
C LEU A 60 4.20 2.25 -9.66
N LEU A 61 3.44 3.34 -9.59
CA LEU A 61 2.59 3.78 -10.70
C LEU A 61 3.40 4.19 -11.95
N GLU A 62 4.56 4.81 -11.77
CA GLU A 62 5.51 5.13 -12.86
C GLU A 62 6.10 3.86 -13.48
N GLN A 63 6.43 2.85 -12.66
CA GLN A 63 6.89 1.54 -13.16
C GLN A 63 5.82 0.82 -14.00
N GLU A 64 4.55 0.93 -13.60
CA GLU A 64 3.41 0.36 -14.33
C GLU A 64 2.94 1.22 -15.51
N GLY A 65 3.54 2.40 -15.74
CA GLY A 65 3.15 3.32 -16.81
C GLY A 65 1.74 3.90 -16.65
N LEU A 66 1.24 3.98 -15.41
CA LEU A 66 -0.10 4.47 -15.08
C LEU A 66 -0.14 5.99 -14.84
N ILE A 67 1.03 6.61 -14.67
CA ILE A 67 1.24 8.07 -14.57
C ILE A 67 2.53 8.49 -15.28
#